data_AF-A0A3D3X5N0-F1
#
_entry.id   AF-A0A3D3X5N0-F1
#
_cell.length_a   1.000
_cell.length_b   1.000
_cell.length_c   1.000
_cell.angle_alpha   90.00
_cell.angle_beta   90.00
_cell.angle_gamma   90.00
#
_symmetry.space_group_name_H-M   'P 1'
#
loop_
_entity.id
_entity.type
_entity.pdbx_description
1 polymer ?
#
loop_
_entity_poly.entity_id
_entity_poly.type
_entity_poly.pdbx_seq_one_letter_code
_entity_poly.pdbx_strand_id
1 'polypeptide(L)'
;MTKIEDYVFPNGLHLLTLWQAGNSSAKKEITRFFDAAIAGDFDENFSILTPPDRVHSTASVHMLGLSVLHDLYGIESWDYYNNDPYRYVRTNLAVSRLLGVHKFYMTWALYAFTCEPLGQKMMYPDRFPPGADPDTTLINKDNWHLLETPDFTSGAPKVIDDILRVTEELTGMPPLLQISAPYSLAAD
;
A
#
# COMPACT_ATOMS: atom_id res chain seq x y z
N MET A 1 -21.47 14.86 5.15
CA MET A 1 -20.73 14.21 4.07
C MET A 1 -19.34 14.79 4.09
N THR A 2 -18.32 13.97 4.26
CA THR A 2 -16.91 14.39 4.28
C THR A 2 -16.49 14.67 2.84
N LYS A 3 -15.85 15.81 2.56
CA LYS A 3 -15.33 16.14 1.23
C LYS A 3 -13.81 16.09 1.24
N ILE A 4 -13.20 15.51 0.22
CA ILE A 4 -11.74 15.41 0.15
C ILE A 4 -11.07 16.77 0.02
N GLU A 5 -11.77 17.77 -0.54
CA GLU A 5 -11.32 19.16 -0.66
C GLU A 5 -11.14 19.86 0.70
N ASP A 6 -11.80 19.39 1.76
CA ASP A 6 -11.63 19.96 3.11
C ASP A 6 -10.23 19.65 3.67
N TYR A 7 -9.53 18.66 3.09
CA TYR A 7 -8.24 18.14 3.54
C TYR A 7 -7.06 18.55 2.68
N VAL A 8 -7.23 19.55 1.80
CA VAL A 8 -6.12 20.13 1.03
C VAL A 8 -4.96 20.53 1.96
N PHE A 9 -3.74 20.37 1.47
CA PHE A 9 -2.54 20.72 2.24
C PHE A 9 -2.64 22.16 2.79
N PRO A 10 -2.38 22.40 4.10
CA PRO A 10 -1.82 21.47 5.08
C PRO A 10 -2.85 20.74 5.96
N ASN A 11 -4.15 20.89 5.74
CA ASN A 11 -5.20 20.42 6.66
C ASN A 11 -5.18 18.90 6.85
N GLY A 12 -5.05 18.12 5.77
CA GLY A 12 -4.91 16.67 5.85
C GLY A 12 -3.69 16.22 6.66
N LEU A 13 -2.57 16.94 6.52
CA LEU A 13 -1.33 16.64 7.24
C LEU A 13 -1.47 16.96 8.73
N HIS A 14 -2.14 18.05 9.07
CA HIS A 14 -2.48 18.37 10.46
C HIS A 14 -3.39 17.32 11.08
N LEU A 15 -4.39 16.82 10.35
CA LEU A 15 -5.24 15.72 10.82
C LEU A 15 -4.41 14.45 11.11
N LEU A 16 -3.54 14.06 10.18
CA LEU A 16 -2.63 12.92 10.39
C LEU A 16 -1.74 13.12 11.62
N THR A 17 -1.20 14.32 11.80
CA THR A 17 -0.31 14.64 12.93
C THR A 17 -1.06 14.53 14.27
N LEU A 18 -2.29 15.05 14.34
CA LEU A 18 -3.12 14.96 15.53
C LEU A 18 -3.56 13.52 15.83
N TRP A 19 -3.89 12.75 14.80
CA TRP A 19 -4.18 11.31 14.95
C TRP A 19 -2.97 10.56 15.50
N GLN A 20 -1.77 10.78 14.95
CA GLN A 20 -0.52 10.17 15.45
C GLN A 20 -0.21 10.57 16.90
N ALA A 21 -0.59 11.78 17.31
CA ALA A 21 -0.46 12.25 18.69
C ALA A 21 -1.52 11.64 19.66
N GLY A 22 -2.39 10.74 19.17
CA GLY A 22 -3.41 10.08 19.99
C GLY A 22 -4.65 10.94 20.26
N ASN A 23 -4.89 11.99 19.48
CA ASN A 23 -6.05 12.86 19.69
C ASN A 23 -7.37 12.15 19.30
N SER A 24 -8.27 11.98 20.28
CA SER A 24 -9.55 11.26 20.08
C SER A 24 -10.49 11.92 19.06
N SER A 25 -10.48 13.26 18.96
CA SER A 25 -11.30 13.97 17.96
C SER A 25 -10.74 13.78 16.56
N ALA A 26 -9.42 13.84 16.41
CA ALA A 26 -8.73 13.52 15.16
C ALA A 26 -8.97 12.07 14.76
N LYS A 27 -8.94 11.11 15.71
CA LYS A 27 -9.27 9.70 15.44
C LYS A 27 -10.69 9.55 14.86
N LYS A 28 -11.69 10.23 15.44
CA LYS A 28 -13.06 10.21 14.88
C LYS A 28 -13.14 10.82 13.49
N GLU A 29 -12.37 11.86 13.23
CA GLU A 29 -12.36 12.55 11.94
C GLU A 29 -11.66 11.74 10.85
N ILE A 30 -10.49 11.18 11.15
CA ILE A 30 -9.78 10.30 10.22
C ILE A 30 -10.58 9.03 9.94
N THR A 31 -11.31 8.47 10.92
CA THR A 31 -12.27 7.38 10.66
C THR A 31 -13.31 7.78 9.63
N ARG A 32 -13.97 8.93 9.78
CA ARG A 32 -14.96 9.39 8.78
C ARG A 32 -14.35 9.62 7.40
N PHE A 33 -13.09 10.05 7.34
CA PHE A 33 -12.37 10.24 6.09
C PHE A 33 -12.08 8.89 5.40
N PHE A 34 -11.58 7.89 6.14
CA PHE A 34 -11.31 6.58 5.58
C PHE A 34 -12.57 5.76 5.29
N ASP A 35 -13.65 5.93 6.06
CA ASP A 35 -14.95 5.34 5.74
C ASP A 35 -15.44 5.84 4.37
N ALA A 36 -15.37 7.15 4.12
CA ALA A 36 -15.73 7.75 2.83
C ALA A 36 -14.80 7.28 1.70
N ALA A 37 -13.48 7.23 1.95
CA ALA A 37 -12.52 6.74 0.97
C ALA A 37 -12.79 5.28 0.59
N ILE A 38 -13.01 4.39 1.57
CA ILE A 38 -13.27 2.96 1.35
C ILE A 38 -14.61 2.76 0.62
N ALA A 39 -15.63 3.57 0.94
CA ALA A 39 -16.92 3.55 0.27
C ALA A 39 -16.85 4.00 -1.21
N GLY A 40 -15.75 4.64 -1.63
CA GLY A 40 -15.55 5.13 -3.00
C GLY A 40 -16.00 6.57 -3.22
N ASP A 41 -16.33 7.31 -2.15
CA ASP A 41 -16.80 8.71 -2.23
C ASP A 41 -15.75 9.65 -2.83
N PHE A 42 -14.48 9.22 -2.88
CA PHE A 42 -13.35 10.01 -3.38
C PHE A 42 -12.81 9.53 -4.73
N ASP A 43 -13.40 8.51 -5.34
CA ASP A 43 -12.87 7.89 -6.58
C ASP A 43 -12.73 8.91 -7.72
N GLU A 44 -13.71 9.81 -7.89
CA GLU A 44 -13.63 10.89 -8.88
C GLU A 44 -12.43 11.81 -8.64
N ASN A 45 -12.10 12.12 -7.38
CA ASN A 45 -10.95 12.96 -7.04
C ASN A 45 -9.61 12.27 -7.32
N PHE A 46 -9.55 10.94 -7.21
CA PHE A 46 -8.34 10.18 -7.50
C PHE A 46 -7.98 10.20 -8.99
N SER A 47 -8.93 10.45 -9.88
CA SER A 47 -8.67 10.68 -11.31
C SER A 47 -8.01 12.03 -11.62
N ILE A 48 -7.98 12.96 -10.66
CA ILE A 48 -7.38 14.30 -10.86
C ILE A 48 -5.85 14.20 -10.70
N LEU A 49 -5.17 14.18 -11.85
CA LEU A 49 -3.72 14.05 -11.92
C LEU A 49 -3.02 15.41 -11.81
N THR A 50 -1.78 15.37 -11.32
CA THR A 50 -0.96 16.56 -11.15
C THR A 50 -0.42 17.09 -12.50
N PRO A 51 -0.33 18.43 -12.72
CA PRO A 51 0.18 18.98 -13.98
C PRO A 51 1.63 18.57 -14.28
N PRO A 52 2.00 18.22 -15.52
CA PRO A 52 3.34 17.73 -15.83
C PRO A 52 4.44 18.82 -15.85
N ASP A 53 4.07 20.09 -15.71
CA ASP A 53 4.92 21.27 -15.93
C ASP A 53 5.74 21.71 -14.70
N ARG A 54 5.86 20.85 -13.68
CA ARG A 54 6.57 21.16 -12.44
C ARG A 54 7.15 19.90 -11.78
N VAL A 55 8.05 20.12 -10.82
CA VAL A 55 8.58 19.05 -9.97
C VAL A 55 7.51 18.59 -8.99
N HIS A 56 7.36 17.28 -8.84
CA HIS A 56 6.44 16.66 -7.88
C HIS A 56 7.19 15.75 -6.92
N SER A 57 6.88 15.87 -5.64
CA SER A 57 7.25 14.89 -4.63
C SER A 57 6.30 13.69 -4.71
N THR A 58 6.84 12.51 -4.43
CA THR A 58 6.06 11.29 -4.26
C THR A 58 6.64 10.45 -3.13
N ALA A 59 5.85 9.54 -2.59
CA ALA A 59 6.26 8.66 -1.50
C ALA A 59 5.54 7.31 -1.61
N SER A 60 6.22 6.27 -1.16
CA SER A 60 5.58 4.97 -0.88
C SER A 60 4.88 5.08 0.48
N VAL A 61 3.57 4.84 0.51
CA VAL A 61 2.73 5.16 1.69
C VAL A 61 1.99 3.96 2.29
N HIS A 62 2.16 2.76 1.75
CA HIS A 62 1.44 1.56 2.20
C HIS A 62 1.65 1.20 3.66
N MET A 63 2.82 1.48 4.24
CA MET A 63 3.04 1.26 5.68
C MET A 63 2.23 2.24 6.55
N LEU A 64 2.05 3.48 6.10
CA LEU A 64 1.17 4.44 6.76
C LEU A 64 -0.30 4.03 6.59
N GLY A 65 -0.67 3.57 5.38
CA GLY A 65 -1.99 2.99 5.13
C GLY A 65 -2.32 1.81 6.06
N LEU A 66 -1.40 0.86 6.20
CA LEU A 66 -1.51 -0.25 7.16
C LEU A 66 -1.69 0.26 8.59
N SER A 67 -0.84 1.20 9.02
CA SER A 67 -0.90 1.75 10.39
C SER A 67 -2.24 2.40 10.69
N VAL A 68 -2.80 3.14 9.73
CA VAL A 68 -4.12 3.75 9.85
C VAL A 68 -5.20 2.67 9.93
N LEU A 69 -5.28 1.75 8.97
CA LEU A 69 -6.35 0.75 8.96
C LEU A 69 -6.29 -0.20 10.15
N HIS A 70 -5.09 -0.54 10.61
CA HIS A 70 -4.91 -1.28 11.85
C HIS A 70 -5.46 -0.49 13.05
N ASP A 71 -5.10 0.79 13.24
CA ASP A 71 -5.58 1.57 14.39
C ASP A 71 -7.08 1.84 14.36
N LEU A 72 -7.67 2.02 13.18
CA LEU A 72 -9.08 2.37 13.02
C LEU A 72 -10.00 1.14 13.01
N TYR A 73 -9.56 0.04 12.41
CA TYR A 73 -10.42 -1.11 12.11
C TYR A 73 -9.85 -2.45 12.58
N GLY A 74 -8.62 -2.49 13.12
CA GLY A 74 -7.97 -3.74 13.51
C GLY A 74 -7.55 -4.63 12.33
N ILE A 75 -7.41 -4.05 11.13
CA ILE A 75 -6.94 -4.79 9.95
C ILE A 75 -5.47 -5.15 10.14
N GLU A 76 -5.19 -6.45 10.17
CA GLU A 76 -3.84 -7.00 10.28
C GLU A 76 -3.11 -6.98 8.94
N SER A 77 -1.77 -7.08 9.00
CA SER A 77 -0.89 -7.00 7.83
C SER A 77 -1.29 -7.95 6.71
N TRP A 78 -1.59 -9.22 7.00
CA TRP A 78 -1.98 -10.17 5.97
C TRP A 78 -3.24 -9.75 5.22
N ASP A 79 -4.29 -9.36 5.96
CA ASP A 79 -5.57 -8.91 5.37
C ASP A 79 -5.40 -7.60 4.59
N TYR A 80 -4.56 -6.69 5.10
CA TYR A 80 -4.27 -5.42 4.44
C TYR A 80 -3.76 -5.61 3.02
N TYR A 81 -2.78 -6.50 2.82
CA TYR A 81 -2.17 -6.69 1.51
C TYR A 81 -2.93 -7.67 0.61
N ASN A 82 -3.54 -8.73 1.14
CA ASN A 82 -3.93 -9.89 0.31
C ASN A 82 -5.42 -9.98 -0.07
N ASN A 83 -6.31 -9.22 0.58
CA ASN A 83 -7.75 -9.54 0.52
C ASN A 83 -8.58 -8.61 -0.36
N ASP A 84 -8.41 -7.28 -0.22
CA ASP A 84 -9.27 -6.30 -0.91
C ASP A 84 -8.43 -5.24 -1.65
N PRO A 85 -8.28 -5.37 -2.99
CA PRO A 85 -7.49 -4.43 -3.78
C PRO A 85 -8.09 -3.02 -3.84
N TYR A 86 -9.43 -2.89 -3.75
CA TYR A 86 -10.08 -1.56 -3.71
C TYR A 86 -9.81 -0.85 -2.40
N ARG A 87 -9.98 -1.55 -1.27
CA ARG A 87 -9.61 -1.01 0.05
C ARG A 87 -8.14 -0.62 0.08
N TYR A 88 -7.25 -1.47 -0.44
CA TYR A 88 -5.83 -1.19 -0.51
C TYR A 88 -5.52 0.09 -1.29
N VAL A 89 -6.00 0.18 -2.53
CA VAL A 89 -5.71 1.31 -3.43
C VAL A 89 -6.34 2.60 -2.90
N ARG A 90 -7.62 2.59 -2.53
CA ARG A 90 -8.33 3.76 -1.99
C ARG A 90 -7.65 4.29 -0.73
N THR A 91 -7.23 3.40 0.17
CA THR A 91 -6.50 3.78 1.39
C THR A 91 -5.20 4.50 1.06
N ASN A 92 -4.39 3.95 0.15
CA ASN A 92 -3.11 4.53 -0.23
C ASN A 92 -3.24 5.88 -0.96
N LEU A 93 -4.25 6.02 -1.81
CA LEU A 93 -4.57 7.28 -2.49
C LEU A 93 -5.08 8.33 -1.49
N ALA A 94 -5.92 7.92 -0.55
CA ALA A 94 -6.45 8.80 0.50
C ALA A 94 -5.34 9.29 1.44
N VAL A 95 -4.40 8.41 1.86
CA VAL A 95 -3.19 8.79 2.60
C VAL A 95 -2.36 9.80 1.80
N SER A 96 -2.13 9.55 0.51
CA SER A 96 -1.38 10.47 -0.35
C SER A 96 -2.02 11.86 -0.38
N ARG A 97 -3.36 11.93 -0.47
CA ARG A 97 -4.10 13.19 -0.42
C ARG A 97 -3.97 13.90 0.93
N LEU A 98 -4.09 13.18 2.05
CA LEU A 98 -3.87 13.75 3.38
C LEU A 98 -2.45 14.32 3.54
N LEU A 99 -1.44 13.65 3.00
CA LEU A 99 -0.04 14.12 3.04
C LEU A 99 0.21 15.34 2.13
N GLY A 100 -0.72 15.69 1.24
CA GLY A 100 -0.47 16.69 0.20
C GLY A 100 0.44 16.18 -0.93
N VAL A 101 0.53 14.86 -1.12
CA VAL A 101 1.29 14.24 -2.22
C VAL A 101 0.39 14.18 -3.45
N HIS A 102 0.76 14.96 -4.47
CA HIS A 102 -0.04 15.10 -5.69
C HIS A 102 0.31 14.09 -6.78
N LYS A 103 1.53 13.52 -6.75
CA LYS A 103 1.94 12.45 -7.66
C LYS A 103 1.81 11.11 -6.95
N PHE A 104 0.81 10.33 -7.35
CA PHE A 104 0.59 8.99 -6.81
C PHE A 104 1.72 8.04 -7.17
N TYR A 105 2.12 7.23 -6.19
CA TYR A 105 3.07 6.14 -6.35
C TYR A 105 2.52 4.94 -5.60
N MET A 106 1.75 4.11 -6.31
CA MET A 106 1.19 2.89 -5.76
C MET A 106 2.30 1.84 -5.69
N THR A 107 2.56 1.35 -4.48
CA THR A 107 3.55 0.30 -4.24
C THR A 107 2.95 -0.69 -3.23
N TRP A 108 3.64 -1.82 -3.04
CA TRP A 108 3.34 -2.83 -2.04
C TRP A 108 4.59 -3.20 -1.26
N ALA A 109 4.51 -4.21 -0.40
CA ALA A 109 5.67 -4.78 0.27
C ALA A 109 6.56 -5.52 -0.74
N LEU A 110 7.29 -4.75 -1.54
CA LEU A 110 7.93 -5.18 -2.79
C LEU A 110 8.81 -6.41 -2.61
N TYR A 111 9.73 -6.38 -1.65
CA TYR A 111 10.66 -7.48 -1.40
C TYR A 111 9.94 -8.75 -0.98
N ALA A 112 9.08 -8.64 0.04
CA ALA A 112 8.28 -9.77 0.52
C ALA A 112 7.43 -10.41 -0.58
N PHE A 113 6.76 -9.60 -1.39
CA PHE A 113 5.89 -10.07 -2.48
C PHE A 113 6.67 -10.66 -3.66
N THR A 114 7.97 -10.41 -3.77
CA THR A 114 8.86 -11.11 -4.71
C THR A 114 9.46 -12.39 -4.14
N CYS A 115 9.67 -12.48 -2.82
CA CYS A 115 10.21 -13.67 -2.17
C CYS A 115 9.14 -14.76 -2.01
N GLU A 116 7.92 -14.38 -1.60
CA GLU A 116 6.83 -15.32 -1.31
C GLU A 116 6.51 -16.26 -2.48
N PRO A 117 6.42 -15.79 -3.74
CA PRO A 117 6.12 -16.65 -4.88
C PRO A 117 7.26 -17.61 -5.25
N LEU A 118 8.48 -17.33 -4.80
CA LEU A 118 9.62 -18.24 -4.91
C LEU A 118 9.59 -19.34 -3.82
N GLY A 119 8.62 -19.29 -2.90
CA GLY A 119 8.46 -20.24 -1.82
C GLY A 119 9.12 -19.82 -0.50
N GLN A 120 9.63 -18.58 -0.40
CA GLN A 120 10.17 -18.08 0.88
C GLN A 120 9.04 -18.05 1.91
N LYS A 121 9.34 -18.58 3.10
CA LYS A 121 8.40 -18.50 4.23
C LYS A 121 8.34 -17.05 4.70
N MET A 122 7.14 -16.50 4.73
CA MET A 122 6.88 -15.11 5.10
C MET A 122 6.24 -15.00 6.48
N MET A 123 6.50 -13.88 7.15
CA MET A 123 5.78 -13.44 8.34
C MET A 123 4.97 -12.20 8.01
N TYR A 124 3.81 -12.06 8.65
CA TYR A 124 2.91 -10.90 8.52
C TYR A 124 2.63 -10.30 9.89
N PRO A 125 3.55 -9.54 10.50
CA PRO A 125 3.32 -8.93 11.80
C PRO A 125 2.25 -7.83 11.70
N ASP A 126 1.25 -7.82 12.57
CA ASP A 126 0.00 -7.04 12.42
C ASP A 126 0.15 -5.57 12.05
N ARG A 127 1.22 -4.91 12.53
CA ARG A 127 1.48 -3.47 12.36
C ARG A 127 2.62 -3.15 11.40
N PHE A 128 3.22 -4.15 10.77
CA PHE A 128 4.42 -4.01 9.95
C PHE A 128 4.21 -4.67 8.58
N PRO A 129 4.90 -4.22 7.53
CA PRO A 129 4.89 -4.95 6.26
C PRO A 129 5.37 -6.40 6.45
N PRO A 130 4.97 -7.33 5.57
CA PRO A 130 5.51 -8.67 5.60
C PRO A 130 7.02 -8.68 5.37
N GLY A 131 7.66 -9.72 5.89
CA GLY A 131 9.10 -9.96 5.74
C GLY A 131 9.40 -11.45 5.75
N ALA A 132 10.55 -11.84 5.21
CA ALA A 132 11.00 -13.23 5.26
C ALA A 132 11.15 -13.70 6.72
N ASP A 133 10.77 -14.94 6.98
CA ASP A 133 11.05 -15.60 8.25
C ASP A 133 12.58 -15.80 8.39
N PRO A 134 13.24 -15.12 9.34
CA PRO A 134 14.70 -15.13 9.45
C PRO A 134 15.25 -16.52 9.84
N ASP A 135 14.40 -17.39 10.40
CA ASP A 135 14.79 -18.74 10.78
C ASP A 135 14.66 -19.75 9.62
N THR A 136 14.15 -19.31 8.46
CA THR A 136 13.88 -20.19 7.32
C THR A 136 14.52 -19.66 6.04
N THR A 137 15.73 -20.14 5.72
CA THR A 137 16.40 -19.82 4.46
C THR A 137 15.76 -20.57 3.28
N LEU A 138 15.33 -19.86 2.23
CA LEU A 138 14.80 -20.49 1.01
C LEU A 138 15.87 -21.26 0.23
N ILE A 139 17.00 -20.61 -0.09
CA ILE A 139 18.08 -21.20 -0.89
C ILE A 139 19.39 -21.36 -0.11
N ASN A 140 20.04 -22.49 -0.34
CA ASN A 140 21.36 -22.82 0.15
C ASN A 140 22.16 -23.56 -0.93
N LYS A 141 23.41 -23.91 -0.61
CA LYS A 141 24.34 -24.59 -1.52
C LYS A 141 23.80 -25.91 -2.10
N ASP A 142 22.86 -26.55 -1.41
CA ASP A 142 22.37 -27.89 -1.74
C ASP A 142 21.04 -27.84 -2.51
N ASN A 143 20.27 -26.75 -2.44
CA ASN A 143 18.93 -26.66 -3.08
C ASN A 143 18.75 -25.51 -4.09
N TRP A 144 19.74 -24.63 -4.32
CA TRP A 144 19.59 -23.46 -5.21
C TRP A 144 19.12 -23.81 -6.63
N HIS A 145 19.44 -25.01 -7.11
CA HIS A 145 19.10 -25.51 -8.43
C HIS A 145 17.67 -26.10 -8.52
N LEU A 146 16.95 -26.17 -7.39
CA LEU A 146 15.60 -26.71 -7.28
C LEU A 146 14.52 -25.62 -7.30
N LEU A 147 14.89 -24.34 -7.41
CA LEU A 147 13.92 -23.26 -7.56
C LEU A 147 13.15 -23.41 -8.87
N GLU A 148 11.83 -23.32 -8.77
CA GLU A 148 10.91 -23.39 -9.90
C GLU A 148 10.40 -22.00 -10.30
N THR A 149 9.76 -21.93 -11.47
CA THR A 149 9.08 -20.70 -11.90
C THR A 149 7.84 -20.48 -11.02
N PRO A 150 7.66 -19.30 -10.42
CA PRO A 150 6.46 -19.00 -9.64
C PRO A 150 5.16 -19.17 -10.43
N ASP A 151 4.08 -19.54 -9.74
CA ASP A 151 2.74 -19.40 -10.29
C ASP A 151 2.33 -17.91 -10.31
N PHE A 152 2.12 -17.37 -11.50
CA PHE A 152 1.72 -15.97 -11.69
C PHE A 152 0.20 -15.75 -11.62
N THR A 153 -0.60 -16.79 -11.40
CA THR A 153 -2.07 -16.72 -11.40
C THR A 153 -2.70 -16.69 -10.01
N SER A 154 -1.91 -16.89 -8.96
CA SER A 154 -2.35 -16.92 -7.56
C SER A 154 -1.37 -16.16 -6.65
N GLY A 155 -1.69 -16.06 -5.36
CA GLY A 155 -0.81 -15.44 -4.35
C GLY A 155 -0.45 -13.98 -4.64
N ALA A 156 0.76 -13.56 -4.22
CA ALA A 156 1.23 -12.20 -4.39
C ALA A 156 1.23 -11.69 -5.86
N PRO A 157 1.57 -12.48 -6.90
CA PRO A 157 1.46 -12.06 -8.29
C PRO A 157 0.04 -11.63 -8.67
N LYS A 158 -0.98 -12.41 -8.28
CA LYS A 158 -2.37 -12.06 -8.50
C LYS A 158 -2.77 -10.79 -7.73
N VAL A 159 -2.34 -10.67 -6.48
CA VAL A 159 -2.61 -9.48 -5.66
C VAL A 159 -2.02 -8.22 -6.31
N ILE A 160 -0.79 -8.29 -6.83
CA ILE A 160 -0.14 -7.19 -7.56
C ILE A 160 -0.96 -6.81 -8.80
N ASP A 161 -1.37 -7.80 -9.60
CA ASP A 161 -2.20 -7.58 -10.79
C ASP A 161 -3.51 -6.87 -10.44
N ASP A 162 -4.19 -7.32 -9.38
CA ASP A 162 -5.44 -6.72 -8.91
C ASP A 162 -5.22 -5.27 -8.40
N ILE A 163 -4.13 -5.00 -7.67
CA ILE A 163 -3.77 -3.64 -7.22
C ILE A 163 -3.50 -2.72 -8.41
N LEU A 164 -2.74 -3.19 -9.40
CA LEU A 164 -2.40 -2.41 -10.59
C LEU A 164 -3.65 -2.10 -11.42
N ARG A 165 -4.53 -3.09 -11.63
CA ARG A 165 -5.81 -2.92 -12.32
C ARG A 165 -6.68 -1.86 -11.65
N VAL A 166 -6.86 -1.95 -10.33
CA VAL A 166 -7.66 -0.98 -9.58
C VAL A 166 -7.00 0.41 -9.57
N THR A 167 -5.67 0.48 -9.52
CA THR A 167 -4.96 1.76 -9.61
C THR A 167 -5.23 2.44 -10.95
N GLU A 168 -5.14 1.70 -12.05
CA GLU A 168 -5.44 2.20 -13.40
C GLU A 168 -6.90 2.64 -13.50
N GLU A 169 -7.83 1.84 -12.98
CA GLU A 169 -9.26 2.15 -12.95
C GLU A 169 -9.58 3.45 -12.20
N LEU A 170 -9.02 3.65 -11.01
CA LEU A 170 -9.34 4.79 -10.15
C LEU A 170 -8.58 6.08 -10.52
N THR A 171 -7.41 5.97 -11.17
CA THR A 171 -6.56 7.13 -11.45
C THR A 171 -6.45 7.46 -12.94
N GLY A 172 -6.77 6.52 -13.83
CA GLY A 172 -6.48 6.61 -15.26
C GLY A 172 -4.98 6.58 -15.60
N MET A 173 -4.10 6.36 -14.61
CA MET A 173 -2.65 6.28 -14.84
C MET A 173 -2.28 4.86 -15.30
N PRO A 174 -1.35 4.73 -16.27
CA PRO A 174 -0.83 3.42 -16.62
C PRO A 174 -0.13 2.79 -15.41
N PRO A 175 -0.24 1.47 -15.22
CA PRO A 175 0.36 0.78 -14.10
C PRO A 175 1.89 0.91 -14.12
N LEU A 176 2.47 1.22 -12.96
CA LEU A 176 3.92 1.23 -12.77
C LEU A 176 4.35 -0.06 -12.09
N LEU A 177 4.89 -0.98 -12.87
CA LEU A 177 5.45 -2.22 -12.35
C LEU A 177 6.71 -1.94 -11.54
N GLN A 178 6.80 -2.53 -10.34
CA GLN A 178 7.99 -2.50 -9.51
C GLN A 178 8.48 -3.93 -9.30
N ILE A 179 9.80 -4.11 -9.37
CA ILE A 179 10.46 -5.39 -9.16
C ILE A 179 11.61 -5.21 -8.17
N SER A 180 11.84 -6.23 -7.35
CA SER A 180 13.03 -6.30 -6.52
C SER A 180 14.26 -6.48 -7.40
N ALA A 181 15.32 -5.73 -7.10
CA ALA A 181 16.61 -5.97 -7.74
C ALA A 181 17.10 -7.40 -7.37
N PRO A 182 17.69 -8.17 -8.30
CA PRO A 182 18.12 -9.54 -8.04
C PRO A 182 19.06 -9.67 -6.83
N TYR A 183 19.92 -8.67 -6.61
CA TYR A 183 20.79 -8.64 -5.44
C TYR A 183 20.01 -8.51 -4.12
N SER A 184 19.02 -7.61 -4.07
CA SER A 184 18.17 -7.45 -2.88
C SER A 184 17.38 -8.72 -2.59
N LEU A 185 16.86 -9.36 -3.64
CA LEU A 185 16.12 -10.61 -3.55
C LEU A 185 16.98 -11.78 -3.05
N ALA A 186 18.28 -11.79 -3.36
CA ALA A 186 19.21 -12.82 -2.89
C ALA A 186 19.75 -12.58 -1.48
N ALA A 187 19.56 -11.36 -0.94
CA ALA A 187 20.01 -10.98 0.40
C ALA A 187 18.93 -11.20 1.47
N ASP A 188 17.66 -11.15 1.07
CA ASP A 188 16.50 -11.58 1.88
C ASP A 188 16.46 -13.12 2.02
#